data_AF-A0A417WD22-F1
#
_entry.id   AF-A0A417WD22-F1
#
_cell.length_a   1.000
_cell.length_b   1.000
_cell.length_c   1.000
_cell.angle_alpha   90.00
_cell.angle_beta   90.00
_cell.angle_gamma   90.00
#
_symmetry.space_group_name_H-M   'P 1'
#
loop_
_entity.id
_entity.type
_entity.pdbx_description
1 polymer ?
#
loop_
_entity_poly.entity_id
_entity_poly.type
_entity_poly.pdbx_seq_one_letter_code
_entity_poly.pdbx_strand_id
1 'polypeptide(L)'
;MMIYADEEFYKGKYLLGRKPVISTGFPYYARQASQVIDQYTFGRLTNVTDIPEEVRLCCCELAEAGCRQEKAEKESSGKTSEKIGTYSVSFGSAQEQNEAKTRRERQIIMKWLEHTGLCYRGVE
;
A
#
# COMPACT_ATOMS: atom_id res chain seq x y z
N MET A 1 -0.23 11.96 -12.90
CA MET A 1 -0.24 10.94 -11.83
C MET A 1 -1.01 9.74 -12.32
N MET A 2 -0.31 8.62 -12.48
CA MET A 2 -0.84 7.39 -13.08
C MET A 2 -1.19 6.40 -11.97
N ILE A 3 -2.32 5.71 -12.08
CA ILE A 3 -2.63 4.58 -11.20
C ILE A 3 -2.08 3.34 -11.89
N TYR A 4 -1.22 2.59 -11.20
CA TYR A 4 -0.52 1.46 -11.82
C TYR A 4 -1.39 0.18 -11.91
N ALA A 5 -2.38 0.04 -11.04
CA ALA A 5 -3.27 -1.12 -10.98
C ALA A 5 -4.74 -0.70 -10.89
N ASP A 6 -5.56 -1.36 -11.70
CA ASP A 6 -7.01 -1.20 -11.74
C ASP A 6 -7.72 -2.34 -11.01
N GLU A 7 -8.99 -2.12 -10.66
CA GLU A 7 -9.80 -3.14 -9.98
C GLU A 7 -9.94 -4.41 -10.83
N GLU A 8 -9.99 -4.28 -12.16
CA GLU A 8 -10.02 -5.41 -13.09
C GLU A 8 -8.74 -6.25 -13.00
N PHE A 9 -7.58 -5.60 -12.92
CA PHE A 9 -6.30 -6.30 -12.74
C PHE A 9 -6.22 -6.97 -11.37
N TYR A 10 -6.68 -6.28 -10.33
CA TYR A 10 -6.74 -6.82 -8.97
C TYR A 10 -7.64 -8.07 -8.88
N LYS A 11 -8.84 -8.04 -9.47
CA LYS A 11 -9.77 -9.17 -9.45
C LYS A 11 -9.35 -10.31 -10.39
N GLY A 12 -8.86 -9.98 -11.58
CA GLY A 12 -8.52 -10.96 -12.61
C GLY A 12 -7.16 -11.62 -12.42
N LYS A 13 -6.10 -10.83 -12.25
CA LYS A 13 -4.72 -11.33 -12.16
C LYS A 13 -4.26 -11.58 -10.73
N TYR A 14 -4.54 -10.65 -9.81
CA TYR A 14 -3.98 -10.74 -8.46
C TYR A 14 -4.78 -11.67 -7.56
N LEU A 15 -6.11 -11.55 -7.54
CA LEU A 15 -6.97 -12.36 -6.68
C LEU A 15 -7.11 -13.80 -7.16
N LEU A 16 -7.08 -14.07 -8.47
CA LEU A 16 -7.22 -15.43 -9.04
C LEU A 16 -8.38 -16.23 -8.38
N GLY A 17 -9.48 -15.56 -8.00
CA GLY A 17 -10.62 -16.16 -7.30
C GLY A 17 -10.61 -16.08 -5.76
N ARG A 18 -9.61 -15.44 -5.12
CA ARG A 18 -9.63 -15.12 -3.68
C ARG A 18 -10.59 -13.98 -3.35
N LYS A 19 -11.00 -13.90 -2.08
CA LYS A 19 -11.84 -12.82 -1.56
C LYS A 19 -11.09 -11.48 -1.64
N PRO A 20 -11.65 -10.45 -2.29
CA PRO A 20 -11.07 -9.12 -2.27
C PRO A 20 -11.03 -8.57 -0.86
N VAL A 21 -9.85 -8.17 -0.38
CA VAL A 21 -9.71 -7.46 0.90
C VAL A 21 -10.35 -6.07 0.79
N ILE A 22 -10.17 -5.43 -0.37
CA ILE A 22 -10.77 -4.15 -0.73
C ILE A 22 -12.04 -4.40 -1.54
N SER A 23 -13.19 -4.35 -0.87
CA SER A 23 -14.48 -4.59 -1.52
C SER A 23 -15.08 -3.33 -2.16
N THR A 24 -14.66 -2.14 -1.75
CA THR A 24 -15.14 -0.84 -2.26
C THR A 24 -14.05 0.20 -2.01
N GLY A 25 -13.77 1.05 -3.00
CA GLY A 25 -12.73 2.08 -2.89
C GLY A 25 -11.33 1.62 -3.30
N PHE A 26 -11.20 0.53 -4.08
CA PHE A 26 -9.93 0.14 -4.70
C PHE A 26 -9.20 1.30 -5.39
N PRO A 27 -9.84 2.14 -6.23
CA PRO A 27 -9.13 3.26 -6.87
C PRO A 27 -8.52 4.26 -5.89
N TYR A 28 -9.11 4.45 -4.70
CA TYR A 28 -8.55 5.30 -3.67
C TYR A 28 -7.25 4.71 -3.08
N TYR A 29 -7.29 3.44 -2.71
CA TYR A 29 -6.10 2.76 -2.17
C TYR A 29 -5.02 2.56 -3.25
N ALA A 30 -5.41 2.24 -4.48
CA ALA A 30 -4.50 2.13 -5.62
C ALA A 30 -3.82 3.48 -5.91
N ARG A 31 -4.54 4.59 -5.77
CA ARG A 31 -3.97 5.94 -5.88
C ARG A 31 -2.91 6.20 -4.82
N GLN A 32 -3.19 5.87 -3.55
CA GLN A 32 -2.20 6.01 -2.47
C GLN A 32 -0.98 5.12 -2.73
N ALA A 33 -1.20 3.84 -3.03
CA ALA A 33 -0.12 2.89 -3.33
C ALA A 33 0.76 3.38 -4.49
N SER A 34 0.15 3.95 -5.53
CA SER A 34 0.88 4.52 -6.67
C SER A 34 1.75 5.72 -6.26
N GLN A 35 1.31 6.57 -5.33
CA GLN A 35 2.17 7.65 -4.80
C GLN A 35 3.37 7.11 -4.04
N VAL A 36 3.16 6.08 -3.21
CA VAL A 36 4.24 5.48 -2.43
C VAL A 36 5.25 4.87 -3.39
N ILE A 37 4.81 4.07 -4.36
CA ILE A 37 5.68 3.47 -5.38
C ILE A 37 6.45 4.56 -6.15
N ASP A 38 5.79 5.63 -6.57
CA ASP A 38 6.45 6.74 -7.29
C ASP A 38 7.54 7.41 -6.44
N GLN A 39 7.29 7.61 -5.14
CA GLN A 39 8.30 8.11 -4.20
C GLN A 39 9.51 7.18 -4.06
N TYR A 40 9.28 5.86 -3.96
CA TYR A 40 10.37 4.89 -3.82
C TYR A 40 11.13 4.63 -5.13
N THR A 41 10.48 4.82 -6.28
CA THR A 41 11.09 4.67 -7.60
C THR A 41 11.64 6.00 -8.14
N PHE A 42 11.57 7.09 -7.35
CA PHE A 42 12.00 8.44 -7.74
C PHE A 42 11.39 8.91 -9.08
N GLY A 43 10.14 8.51 -9.36
CA GLY A 43 9.49 8.84 -10.62
C GLY A 43 10.08 8.17 -11.86
N ARG A 44 10.97 7.17 -11.73
CA ARG A 44 11.47 6.39 -12.89
C ARG A 44 10.33 5.74 -13.67
N LEU A 45 9.26 5.32 -12.98
CA LEU A 45 8.08 4.71 -13.58
C LEU A 45 7.21 5.71 -14.37
N THR A 46 7.31 7.02 -14.09
CA THR A 46 6.56 8.03 -14.84
C THR A 46 7.01 8.11 -16.31
N ASN A 47 8.25 7.71 -16.63
CA ASN A 47 8.78 7.73 -17.99
C ASN A 47 8.85 6.34 -18.65
N VAL A 48 8.34 5.30 -17.97
CA VAL A 48 8.31 3.93 -18.47
C VAL A 48 6.95 3.69 -19.14
N THR A 49 6.98 3.37 -20.45
CA THR A 49 5.77 3.09 -21.23
C THR A 49 5.15 1.74 -20.85
N ASP A 50 5.96 0.78 -20.41
CA ASP A 50 5.52 -0.55 -20.00
C ASP A 50 5.73 -0.75 -18.49
N ILE A 51 4.68 -0.49 -17.71
CA ILE A 51 4.73 -0.69 -16.26
C ILE A 51 4.84 -2.20 -15.98
N PRO A 52 5.94 -2.67 -15.37
CA PRO A 52 6.15 -4.09 -15.16
C PRO A 52 5.04 -4.66 -14.27
N GLU A 53 4.68 -5.92 -14.51
CA GLU A 53 3.62 -6.59 -13.75
C GLU A 53 3.90 -6.57 -12.24
N GLU A 54 5.18 -6.64 -11.85
CA GLU A 54 5.64 -6.53 -10.46
C GLU A 54 5.19 -5.23 -9.78
N VAL A 55 5.18 -4.10 -10.49
CA VAL A 55 4.69 -2.82 -9.96
C VAL A 55 3.18 -2.84 -9.79
N ARG A 56 2.46 -3.45 -10.73
CA ARG A 56 1.00 -3.59 -10.65
C ARG A 56 0.61 -4.50 -9.49
N LEU A 57 1.34 -5.60 -9.29
CA LEU A 57 1.19 -6.52 -8.16
C LEU A 57 1.55 -5.85 -6.82
N CYS A 58 2.66 -5.09 -6.78
CA CYS A 58 3.06 -4.30 -5.62
C CYS A 58 1.99 -3.29 -5.23
N CYS A 59 1.39 -2.60 -6.20
CA CYS A 59 0.31 -1.65 -5.99
C CYS A 59 -0.92 -2.32 -5.35
N CYS A 60 -1.28 -3.52 -5.81
CA CYS A 60 -2.35 -4.32 -5.21
C CYS A 60 -2.03 -4.72 -3.76
N GLU A 61 -0.83 -5.27 -3.50
CA GLU A 61 -0.42 -5.72 -2.16
C GLU A 61 -0.33 -4.54 -1.17
N LEU A 62 0.18 -3.38 -1.60
CA LEU A 62 0.20 -2.13 -0.83
C LEU A 62 -1.21 -1.64 -0.49
N ALA A 63 -2.09 -1.62 -1.49
CA ALA A 63 -3.47 -1.20 -1.29
C ALA A 63 -4.16 -2.09 -0.25
N GLU A 64 -3.98 -3.41 -0.34
CA GLU A 64 -4.55 -4.35 0.63
C GLU A 64 -3.96 -4.16 2.03
N ALA A 65 -2.65 -3.95 2.14
CA ALA A 65 -1.99 -3.69 3.42
C ALA A 65 -2.49 -2.40 4.08
N GLY A 66 -2.72 -1.34 3.30
CA GLY A 66 -3.32 -0.09 3.75
C GLY A 66 -4.76 -0.28 4.23
N CYS A 67 -5.59 -0.94 3.42
CA CYS A 67 -6.99 -1.21 3.76
C CYS A 67 -7.12 -2.11 5.00
N ARG A 68 -6.28 -3.15 5.12
CA ARG A 68 -6.29 -4.06 6.27
C ARG A 68 -5.90 -3.35 7.57
N GLN A 69 -4.92 -2.45 7.50
CA GLN A 69 -4.55 -1.61 8.64
C GLN A 69 -5.68 -0.68 9.03
N GLU A 70 -6.26 0.05 8.09
CA GLU A 70 -7.37 0.98 8.38
C GLU A 70 -8.59 0.25 8.95
N LYS A 71 -8.89 -0.96 8.47
CA LYS A 71 -9.94 -1.82 9.03
C LYS A 71 -9.59 -2.29 10.45
N ALA A 72 -8.35 -2.68 10.70
CA ALA A 72 -7.90 -3.08 12.04
C ALA A 72 -7.96 -1.90 13.02
N GLU A 73 -7.56 -0.69 12.59
CA GLU A 73 -7.68 0.54 13.37
C GLU A 73 -9.15 0.86 13.67
N LYS A 74 -10.03 0.81 12.67
CA LYS A 74 -11.48 1.01 12.86
C LYS A 74 -12.11 -0.05 13.77
N GLU A 75 -11.71 -1.32 13.68
CA GLU A 75 -12.24 -2.37 14.55
C GLU A 75 -11.72 -2.23 15.99
N SER A 76 -10.45 -1.86 16.16
CA SER A 76 -9.88 -1.50 17.46
C SER A 76 -10.54 -0.26 18.05
N SER A 77 -10.89 0.74 17.24
CA SER A 77 -11.67 1.91 17.69
C SER A 77 -13.13 1.53 17.99
N GLY A 78 -13.73 0.60 17.25
CA GLY A 78 -15.12 0.15 17.42
C GLY A 78 -15.35 -0.65 18.70
N LYS A 79 -14.39 -1.49 19.12
CA LYS A 79 -14.44 -2.26 20.39
C LYS A 79 -14.24 -1.42 21.65
N THR A 80 -13.96 -0.12 21.54
CA THR A 80 -13.85 0.80 22.67
C THR A 80 -14.94 1.88 22.63
N SER A 81 -16.09 1.60 22.00
CA SER A 81 -17.20 2.58 21.90
C SER A 81 -17.98 2.81 23.21
N GLU A 82 -17.59 2.21 24.35
CA GLU A 82 -18.20 2.54 25.64
C GLU A 82 -17.32 3.43 26.54
N LYS A 83 -16.06 3.68 26.20
CA LYS A 83 -15.18 4.52 27.03
C LYS A 83 -14.08 5.24 26.25
N ILE A 84 -14.42 6.24 25.44
CA ILE A 84 -13.40 7.21 25.00
C ILE A 84 -13.95 8.64 25.07
N GLY A 85 -14.13 9.12 26.30
CA GLY A 85 -14.22 10.55 26.60
C GLY A 85 -12.86 11.22 26.79
N THR A 86 -11.75 10.48 26.77
CA THR A 86 -10.38 11.01 26.92
C THR A 86 -9.41 9.93 26.47
N TYR A 87 -9.15 9.80 25.16
CA TYR A 87 -7.92 9.13 24.74
C TYR A 87 -7.02 10.18 24.13
N SER A 88 -6.27 10.83 25.02
CA SER A 88 -4.97 11.37 24.68
C SER A 88 -4.15 10.19 24.14
N VAL A 89 -4.21 9.98 22.82
CA VAL A 89 -3.22 9.19 22.11
C VAL A 89 -1.89 9.86 22.42
N SER A 90 -1.13 9.27 23.35
CA SER A 90 0.27 9.64 23.56
C SER A 90 0.92 9.63 22.18
N PHE A 91 1.51 10.76 21.78
CA PHE A 91 2.12 10.97 20.45
C PHE A 91 3.02 9.79 20.00
N GLY A 92 3.59 9.03 20.94
CA GLY A 92 4.34 7.79 20.68
C GLY A 92 3.56 6.73 19.89
N SER A 93 2.34 6.37 20.29
CA SER A 93 1.64 5.22 19.67
C SER A 93 1.14 5.49 18.25
N ALA A 94 0.75 6.73 17.94
CA ALA A 94 0.35 7.09 16.57
C ALA A 94 1.57 7.14 15.63
N GLN A 95 2.71 7.62 16.14
CA GLN A 95 3.96 7.63 15.41
C GLN A 95 4.46 6.20 15.16
N GLU A 96 4.45 5.33 16.17
CA GLU A 96 4.83 3.92 16.05
C GLU A 96 3.97 3.17 15.03
N GLN A 97 2.66 3.43 14.99
CA GLN A 97 1.75 2.82 14.02
C GLN A 97 2.02 3.33 12.60
N ASN A 98 2.28 4.63 12.43
CA ASN A 98 2.66 5.19 11.15
C ASN A 98 4.02 4.66 10.67
N GLU A 99 5.01 4.56 11.56
CA GLU A 99 6.32 3.97 11.27
C GLU A 99 6.20 2.48 10.90
N ALA A 100 5.37 1.72 11.62
CA ALA A 100 5.08 0.33 11.29
C ALA A 100 4.39 0.20 9.93
N LYS A 101 3.48 1.12 9.60
CA LYS A 101 2.81 1.20 8.30
C LYS A 101 3.82 1.47 7.18
N THR A 102 4.62 2.53 7.31
CA THR A 102 5.66 2.89 6.35
C THR A 102 6.69 1.78 6.19
N ARG A 103 7.05 1.09 7.28
CA ARG A 103 7.97 -0.07 7.24
C ARG A 103 7.36 -1.24 6.47
N ARG A 104 6.07 -1.53 6.63
CA ARG A 104 5.37 -2.56 5.83
C ARG A 104 5.30 -2.18 4.36
N GLU A 105 4.92 -0.93 4.07
CA GLU A 105 4.88 -0.41 2.70
C GLU A 105 6.24 -0.56 2.03
N ARG A 106 7.31 -0.14 2.71
CA ARG A 106 8.68 -0.32 2.24
C ARG A 106 9.03 -1.79 2.01
N GLN A 107 8.68 -2.70 2.91
CA GLN A 107 8.97 -4.12 2.73
C GLN A 107 8.26 -4.73 1.53
N ILE A 108 7.00 -4.35 1.28
CA ILE A 108 6.25 -4.77 0.09
C ILE A 108 6.95 -4.25 -1.17
N ILE A 109 7.29 -2.97 -1.17
CA ILE A 109 8.00 -2.34 -2.28
C ILE A 109 9.32 -3.05 -2.53
N MET A 110 10.13 -3.26 -1.50
CA MET A 110 11.42 -3.95 -1.64
C MET A 110 11.21 -5.38 -2.15
N LYS A 111 10.28 -6.16 -1.60
CA LYS A 111 9.96 -7.52 -2.06
C LYS A 111 9.67 -7.63 -3.56
N TRP A 112 8.94 -6.66 -4.12
CA TRP A 112 8.57 -6.66 -5.55
C TRP A 112 9.56 -5.93 -6.45
N LEU A 113 10.18 -4.85 -5.96
CA LEU A 113 11.07 -3.98 -6.75
C LEU A 113 12.56 -4.30 -6.56
N GLU A 114 12.95 -5.15 -5.59
CA GLU A 114 14.35 -5.53 -5.38
C GLU A 114 14.92 -6.27 -6.59
N HIS A 115 14.14 -7.15 -7.22
CA HIS A 115 14.56 -7.95 -8.36
C HIS A 115 14.49 -7.20 -9.70
N THR A 116 13.64 -6.17 -9.79
CA THR A 116 13.45 -5.38 -11.03
C THR A 116 14.64 -4.48 -11.40
N GLY A 117 15.63 -4.32 -10.53
CA GLY A 117 16.72 -3.35 -10.73
C GLY A 117 16.28 -1.88 -10.66
N LEU A 118 14.98 -1.58 -10.52
CA LEU A 118 14.45 -0.22 -10.38
C LEU A 118 14.94 0.45 -9.09
N CYS A 119 15.14 -0.35 -8.04
CA CYS A 119 15.69 0.09 -6.76
C CYS A 119 17.23 0.10 -6.72
N TYR A 120 17.89 -0.33 -7.80
CA TYR A 120 19.35 -0.34 -7.88
C TYR A 120 19.86 1.05 -8.29
N ARG A 121 20.47 1.74 -7.34
CA ARG A 121 21.31 2.93 -7.57
C ARG A 121 22.65 2.37 -8.05
N GLY A 122 22.85 2.33 -9.37
CA GLY A 122 24.03 1.74 -10.00
C GLY A 122 25.33 2.03 -9.24
N VAL A 123 26.05 0.97 -8.91
CA VAL A 123 27.51 0.99 -8.94
C VAL A 123 27.87 0.32 -10.25
N GLU A 124 28.07 1.15 -11.28
CA GLU A 124 29.07 0.97 -12.34
C GLU A 124 29.66 2.36 -12.64
#